data_AF-A0A4R0XQL0-F1
#
_entry.id   AF-A0A4R0XQL0-F1
#
_cell.length_a   1.000
_cell.length_b   1.000
_cell.length_c   1.000
_cell.angle_alpha   90.00
_cell.angle_beta   90.00
_cell.angle_gamma   90.00
#
_symmetry.space_group_name_H-M   'P 1'
#
loop_
_entity.id
_entity.type
_entity.pdbx_description
1 polymer ?
#
loop_
_entity_poly.entity_id
_entity_poly.type
_entity_poly.pdbx_seq_one_letter_code
_entity_poly.pdbx_strand_id
1 'polypeptide(L)'
;MTKNEIRQLKEMPTGKMIKRVLYNFEESFNYVIVSNKQYFSRTPLEKEDIHNIFLAKLPLFVTQYDEKFQFSFKTYLCMKLKYVIFNEARKMSTRKYKVLNNYREMSDRKYQIKFIAHEKPESDLDISVLDAFEEKVYLTIFEACRSVTCAACELGVSKYIINQTIRKIMFKMKKQLQ
;
A
#
# COMPACT_ATOMS: atom_id res chain seq x y z
N MET A 1 23.31 -7.20 -21.91
CA MET A 1 24.43 -8.06 -21.49
C MET A 1 24.60 -9.16 -22.51
N THR A 2 25.84 -9.42 -22.88
CA THR A 2 26.23 -10.49 -23.81
C THR A 2 26.24 -11.84 -23.11
N LYS A 3 26.32 -12.91 -23.89
CA LYS A 3 26.37 -14.30 -23.37
C LYS A 3 27.56 -14.53 -22.44
N ASN A 4 28.73 -14.02 -22.83
CA ASN A 4 29.95 -14.15 -22.02
C ASN A 4 29.83 -13.42 -20.69
N GLU A 5 29.22 -12.23 -20.67
CA GLU A 5 28.99 -11.50 -19.43
C GLU A 5 28.03 -12.25 -18.48
N ILE A 6 27.01 -12.93 -19.03
CA ILE A 6 26.05 -13.71 -18.23
C ILE A 6 26.73 -14.98 -17.66
N ARG A 7 27.60 -15.65 -18.42
CA ARG A 7 28.39 -16.78 -17.90
C ARG A 7 29.29 -16.34 -16.75
N GLN A 8 30.01 -15.23 -16.93
CA GLN A 8 30.85 -14.65 -15.88
C GLN A 8 30.03 -14.30 -14.64
N LEU A 9 28.81 -13.74 -14.80
CA LEU A 9 27.93 -13.45 -13.66
C LEU A 9 27.61 -14.69 -12.83
N LYS A 10 27.44 -15.86 -13.44
CA LYS A 10 27.11 -17.11 -12.73
C LYS A 10 28.27 -17.63 -11.88
N GLU A 11 29.50 -17.29 -12.25
CA GLU A 11 30.73 -17.71 -11.56
C GLU A 11 31.20 -16.70 -10.50
N MET A 12 30.62 -15.49 -10.49
CA MET A 12 30.99 -14.44 -9.55
C MET A 12 30.49 -14.70 -8.12
N PRO A 13 31.23 -14.23 -7.09
CA PRO A 13 30.71 -14.17 -5.73
C PRO A 13 29.40 -13.37 -5.66
N THR A 14 28.45 -13.84 -4.85
CA THR A 14 27.09 -13.30 -4.76
C THR A 14 27.02 -11.79 -4.64
N GLY A 15 27.80 -11.19 -3.73
CA GLY A 15 27.80 -9.74 -3.53
C GLY A 15 28.29 -8.94 -4.74
N LYS A 16 29.28 -9.46 -5.49
CA LYS A 16 29.78 -8.82 -6.72
C LYS A 16 28.78 -8.96 -7.86
N MET A 17 28.17 -10.14 -8.00
CA MET A 17 27.12 -10.39 -8.99
C MET A 17 25.94 -9.44 -8.78
N ILE A 18 25.43 -9.32 -7.55
CA ILE A 18 24.31 -8.41 -7.24
C ILE A 18 24.65 -6.97 -7.63
N LYS A 19 25.82 -6.45 -7.18
CA LYS A 19 26.26 -5.09 -7.53
C LYS A 19 26.33 -4.87 -9.04
N ARG A 20 26.84 -5.85 -9.80
CA ARG A 20 26.96 -5.76 -11.26
C ARG A 20 25.60 -5.76 -11.95
N VAL A 21 24.66 -6.57 -11.48
CA VAL A 21 23.29 -6.60 -12.02
C VAL A 21 22.56 -5.29 -11.70
N LEU A 22 22.67 -4.77 -10.47
CA LEU A 22 22.07 -3.50 -10.11
C LEU A 22 22.63 -2.36 -10.94
N TYR A 23 23.96 -2.26 -11.06
CA TYR A 23 24.60 -1.24 -11.92
C TYR A 23 24.01 -1.19 -13.34
N ASN A 24 23.65 -2.35 -13.91
CA ASN A 24 23.10 -2.42 -15.26
C ASN A 24 21.57 -2.21 -15.34
N PHE A 25 20.82 -2.56 -14.29
CA PHE A 25 19.35 -2.75 -14.40
C PHE A 25 18.53 -2.13 -13.25
N GLU A 26 19.15 -1.44 -12.30
CA GLU A 26 18.50 -0.81 -11.13
C GLU A 26 17.27 0.02 -11.54
N GLU A 27 17.41 0.90 -12.53
CA GLU A 27 16.30 1.74 -13.01
C GLU A 27 15.13 0.90 -13.54
N SER A 28 15.44 -0.20 -14.23
CA SER A 28 14.42 -1.09 -14.79
C SER A 28 13.68 -1.88 -13.70
N PHE A 29 14.40 -2.30 -12.66
CA PHE A 29 13.77 -2.92 -11.51
C PHE A 29 12.89 -1.93 -10.76
N ASN A 30 13.38 -0.72 -10.52
CA ASN A 30 12.61 0.36 -9.92
C ASN A 30 11.33 0.67 -10.71
N TYR A 31 11.44 0.77 -12.04
CA TYR A 31 10.28 0.97 -12.91
C TYR A 31 9.26 -0.16 -12.78
N VAL A 32 9.70 -1.42 -12.80
CA VAL A 32 8.80 -2.58 -12.64
C VAL A 32 8.11 -2.56 -11.27
N ILE A 33 8.81 -2.25 -10.18
CA ILE A 33 8.20 -2.20 -8.84
C ILE A 33 7.16 -1.08 -8.77
N VAL A 34 7.50 0.13 -9.21
CA VAL A 34 6.58 1.28 -9.19
C VAL A 34 5.36 1.03 -10.06
N SER A 35 5.54 0.50 -11.27
CA SER A 35 4.45 0.21 -12.21
C SER A 35 3.50 -0.89 -11.72
N ASN A 36 3.94 -1.72 -10.76
CA ASN A 36 3.15 -2.80 -10.18
C ASN A 36 2.76 -2.53 -8.72
N LYS A 37 2.91 -1.28 -8.22
CA LYS A 37 2.58 -0.88 -6.84
C LYS A 37 1.16 -1.25 -6.41
N GLN A 38 0.20 -1.18 -7.35
CA GLN A 38 -1.20 -1.51 -7.09
C GLN A 38 -1.42 -2.92 -6.54
N TYR A 39 -0.52 -3.87 -6.82
CA TYR A 39 -0.69 -5.26 -6.39
C TYR A 39 -0.33 -5.48 -4.92
N PHE A 40 0.50 -4.62 -4.33
CA PHE A 40 0.96 -4.75 -2.95
C PHE A 40 0.67 -3.52 -2.08
N SER A 41 0.04 -2.48 -2.63
CA SER A 41 -0.33 -1.27 -1.90
C SER A 41 -1.22 -1.53 -0.68
N ARG A 42 -2.06 -2.58 -0.72
CA ARG A 42 -2.95 -2.98 0.38
C ARG A 42 -2.36 -4.03 1.33
N THR A 43 -1.10 -4.41 1.12
CA THR A 43 -0.36 -5.34 1.99
C THR A 43 0.61 -4.53 2.86
N PRO A 44 1.32 -5.05 3.86
CA PRO A 44 2.28 -4.28 4.63
C PRO A 44 3.62 -4.09 3.88
N LEU A 45 3.73 -4.54 2.64
CA LEU A 45 4.97 -4.51 1.86
C LEU A 45 5.27 -3.10 1.34
N GLU A 46 6.48 -2.63 1.62
CA GLU A 46 7.06 -1.45 1.01
C GLU A 46 7.83 -1.78 -0.27
N LYS A 47 8.17 -0.76 -1.05
CA LYS A 47 8.96 -0.89 -2.27
C LYS A 47 10.32 -1.55 -1.96
N GLU A 48 10.93 -1.11 -0.87
CA GLU A 48 12.22 -1.58 -0.38
C GLU A 48 12.16 -3.06 0.00
N ASP A 49 11.06 -3.53 0.59
CA ASP A 49 10.87 -4.94 0.93
C ASP A 49 10.88 -5.82 -0.32
N ILE A 50 10.10 -5.43 -1.33
CA ILE A 50 10.07 -6.12 -2.63
C ILE A 50 11.47 -6.15 -3.25
N HIS A 51 12.18 -5.02 -3.20
CA HIS A 51 13.53 -4.91 -3.74
C HIS A 51 14.49 -5.87 -3.03
N ASN A 52 14.50 -5.86 -1.70
CA ASN A 52 15.37 -6.73 -0.90
C ASN A 52 15.04 -8.22 -1.07
N ILE A 53 13.75 -8.58 -1.13
CA ILE A 53 13.32 -9.96 -1.39
C ILE A 53 13.77 -10.41 -2.79
N PHE A 54 13.68 -9.53 -3.79
CA PHE A 54 14.16 -9.83 -5.13
C PHE A 54 15.68 -10.01 -5.14
N LEU A 55 16.44 -9.12 -4.49
CA LEU A 55 17.89 -9.21 -4.39
C LEU A 55 18.36 -10.49 -3.70
N ALA A 56 17.67 -10.94 -2.66
CA ALA A 56 17.95 -12.21 -2.00
C ALA A 56 17.76 -13.43 -2.93
N LYS A 57 16.80 -13.35 -3.86
CA LYS A 57 16.50 -14.43 -4.84
C LYS A 57 17.28 -14.27 -6.15
N LEU A 58 17.92 -13.12 -6.37
CA LEU A 58 18.62 -12.80 -7.61
C LEU A 58 19.68 -13.85 -8.00
N PRO A 59 20.52 -14.39 -7.09
CA PRO A 59 21.51 -15.41 -7.46
C PRO A 59 20.88 -16.67 -8.04
N LEU A 60 19.74 -17.08 -7.48
CA LEU A 60 18.98 -18.22 -7.99
C LEU A 60 18.41 -17.91 -9.39
N PHE A 61 17.91 -16.71 -9.63
CA PHE A 61 17.39 -16.34 -10.95
C PHE A 61 18.50 -16.26 -12.01
N VAL A 62 19.66 -15.71 -11.66
CA VAL A 62 20.81 -15.64 -12.58
C VAL A 62 21.27 -17.04 -12.97
N THR A 63 21.40 -17.96 -12.02
CA THR A 63 21.81 -19.35 -12.30
C THR A 63 20.79 -20.10 -13.15
N GLN A 64 19.49 -19.91 -12.89
CA GLN A 64 18.37 -20.50 -13.64
C GLN A 64 18.15 -19.90 -15.04
N TYR A 65 18.80 -18.79 -15.39
CA TYR A 65 18.64 -18.23 -16.72
C TYR A 65 19.21 -19.17 -17.79
N ASP A 66 18.37 -19.57 -18.72
CA ASP A 66 18.75 -20.34 -19.92
C ASP A 66 18.58 -19.46 -21.16
N GLU A 67 19.62 -19.38 -21.98
CA GLU A 67 19.62 -18.64 -23.24
C GLU A 67 18.68 -19.24 -24.28
N LYS A 68 18.21 -20.48 -24.09
CA LYS A 68 17.15 -21.07 -24.91
C LYS A 68 15.82 -20.35 -24.75
N PHE A 69 15.61 -19.66 -23.63
CA PHE A 69 14.49 -18.73 -23.52
C PHE A 69 14.81 -17.52 -24.41
N GLN A 70 14.00 -17.30 -25.45
CA GLN A 70 14.17 -16.22 -26.44
C GLN A 70 14.00 -14.80 -25.88
N PHE A 71 14.13 -14.62 -24.57
CA PHE A 71 14.04 -13.34 -23.88
C PHE A 71 15.43 -12.83 -23.54
N SER A 72 15.61 -11.51 -23.63
CA SER A 72 16.82 -10.90 -23.10
C SER A 72 16.95 -11.15 -21.60
N PHE A 73 18.18 -11.25 -21.09
CA PHE A 73 18.45 -11.43 -19.66
C PHE A 73 17.76 -10.37 -18.78
N LYS A 74 17.74 -9.11 -19.24
CA LYS A 74 17.01 -8.01 -18.59
C LYS A 74 15.52 -8.32 -18.50
N THR A 75 14.90 -8.71 -19.62
CA THR A 75 13.47 -9.05 -19.70
C THR A 75 13.14 -10.21 -18.75
N TYR A 76 13.97 -11.26 -18.74
CA TYR A 76 13.81 -12.40 -17.85
C TYR A 76 13.83 -11.98 -16.37
N LEU A 77 14.80 -11.16 -15.95
CA LEU A 77 14.89 -10.69 -14.56
C LEU A 77 13.69 -9.81 -14.18
N CYS A 78 13.25 -8.92 -15.08
CA CYS A 78 12.03 -8.13 -14.87
C CYS A 78 10.79 -9.01 -14.72
N MET A 79 10.67 -10.10 -15.48
CA MET A 79 9.57 -11.06 -15.34
C MET A 79 9.62 -11.79 -13.98
N LYS A 80 10.82 -12.20 -13.53
CA LYS A 80 11.01 -12.81 -12.21
C LYS A 80 10.67 -11.83 -11.08
N LEU A 81 11.05 -10.56 -11.21
CA LEU A 81 10.69 -9.50 -10.26
C LEU A 81 9.16 -9.32 -10.18
N LYS A 82 8.49 -9.28 -11.33
CA LYS A 82 7.02 -9.23 -11.37
C LYS A 82 6.37 -10.44 -10.68
N TYR A 83 6.92 -11.64 -10.88
CA TYR A 83 6.49 -12.84 -10.18
C TYR A 83 6.69 -12.75 -8.65
N VAL A 84 7.83 -12.21 -8.19
CA VAL A 84 8.09 -11.96 -6.77
C VAL A 84 7.04 -11.02 -6.19
N ILE A 85 6.75 -9.91 -6.87
CA ILE A 85 5.71 -8.94 -6.46
C ILE A 85 4.37 -9.64 -6.24
N PHE A 86 3.88 -10.39 -7.24
CA PHE A 86 2.60 -11.08 -7.13
C PHE A 86 2.58 -12.11 -6.01
N ASN A 87 3.64 -12.90 -5.88
CA ASN A 87 3.65 -13.98 -4.90
C ASN A 87 3.72 -13.45 -3.46
N GLU A 88 4.55 -12.44 -3.20
CA GLU A 88 4.65 -11.85 -1.87
C GLU A 88 3.39 -11.04 -1.52
N ALA A 89 2.83 -10.28 -2.47
CA ALA A 89 1.53 -9.63 -2.30
C ALA A 89 0.41 -10.64 -1.94
N ARG A 90 0.39 -11.79 -2.63
CA ARG A 90 -0.57 -12.85 -2.36
C ARG A 90 -0.37 -13.49 -0.99
N LYS A 91 0.87 -13.76 -0.58
CA LYS A 91 1.16 -14.30 0.76
C LYS A 91 0.74 -13.33 1.86
N MET A 92 1.02 -12.04 1.67
CA MET A 92 0.71 -11.00 2.65
C MET A 92 -0.76 -10.60 2.66
N SER A 93 -1.52 -10.86 1.59
CA SER A 93 -2.98 -10.69 1.58
C SER A 93 -3.75 -11.84 2.26
N THR A 94 -3.07 -12.89 2.73
CA THR A 94 -3.73 -13.99 3.46
C THR A 94 -4.21 -13.55 4.85
N ARG A 95 -5.20 -14.27 5.40
CA ARG A 95 -5.81 -13.98 6.72
C ARG A 95 -4.81 -13.88 7.86
N LYS A 96 -3.62 -14.50 7.73
CA LYS A 96 -2.55 -14.47 8.75
C LYS A 96 -1.99 -13.06 9.00
N TYR A 97 -2.03 -12.18 7.99
CA TYR A 97 -1.51 -10.81 8.09
C TYR A 97 -2.62 -9.76 8.15
N LYS A 98 -3.87 -10.17 8.43
CA LYS A 98 -5.06 -9.31 8.45
C LYS A 98 -4.90 -8.08 9.35
N VAL A 99 -4.22 -8.22 10.50
CA VAL A 99 -3.97 -7.10 11.44
C VAL A 99 -3.05 -6.04 10.81
N LEU A 100 -1.98 -6.46 10.14
CA LEU A 100 -1.03 -5.54 9.48
C LEU A 100 -1.62 -4.92 8.21
N ASN A 101 -2.41 -5.68 7.44
CA ASN A 101 -3.13 -5.13 6.28
C ASN A 101 -4.19 -4.11 6.72
N ASN A 102 -4.92 -4.40 7.80
CA ASN A 102 -5.86 -3.46 8.40
C ASN A 102 -5.14 -2.24 8.99
N TYR A 103 -3.94 -2.41 9.57
CA TYR A 103 -3.12 -1.29 10.04
C TYR A 103 -2.73 -0.37 8.88
N ARG A 104 -2.31 -0.92 7.74
CA ARG A 104 -1.98 -0.10 6.55
C ARG A 104 -3.21 0.58 5.95
N GLU A 105 -4.34 -0.12 5.87
CA GLU A 105 -5.63 0.49 5.50
C GLU A 105 -6.08 1.58 6.49
N MET A 106 -5.78 1.43 7.79
CA MET A 106 -6.06 2.45 8.80
C MET A 106 -5.06 3.61 8.79
N SER A 107 -3.78 3.38 8.44
CA SER A 107 -2.78 4.43 8.26
C SER A 107 -2.98 5.22 6.96
N ASP A 108 -3.42 4.57 5.86
CA ASP A 108 -3.85 5.26 4.63
C ASP A 108 -5.12 6.08 4.86
N ARG A 109 -6.04 5.60 5.72
CA ARG A 109 -7.19 6.40 6.16
C ARG A 109 -6.81 7.51 7.14
N LYS A 110 -5.70 7.38 7.87
CA LYS A 110 -5.18 8.41 8.78
C LYS A 110 -4.71 9.67 8.04
N TYR A 111 -4.47 9.58 6.73
CA TYR A 111 -4.12 10.71 5.85
C TYR A 111 -5.17 11.03 4.77
N GLN A 112 -6.35 10.40 4.82
CA GLN A 112 -7.48 10.72 3.93
C GLN A 112 -8.68 11.35 4.65
N ILE A 113 -8.44 12.09 5.73
CA ILE A 113 -9.19 13.34 5.89
C ILE A 113 -8.47 14.32 4.97
N LYS A 114 -8.84 14.32 3.68
CA LYS A 114 -8.62 15.52 2.89
C LYS A 114 -9.44 16.60 3.59
N PHE A 115 -8.77 17.40 4.42
CA PHE A 115 -9.23 18.75 4.66
C PHE A 115 -9.41 19.36 3.29
N ILE A 116 -10.65 19.43 2.83
CA ILE A 116 -11.02 20.48 1.90
C ILE A 116 -10.93 21.72 2.78
N ALA A 117 -9.74 22.31 2.85
CA ALA A 117 -9.58 23.65 3.35
C ALA A 117 -10.34 24.55 2.37
N HIS A 118 -11.64 24.67 2.59
CA HIS A 118 -12.38 25.82 2.09
C HIS A 118 -11.88 26.99 2.92
N GLU A 119 -11.04 27.82 2.31
CA GLU A 119 -10.77 29.16 2.78
C GLU A 119 -12.11 29.92 2.80
N LYS A 120 -12.76 30.02 3.96
CA LYS A 120 -13.50 31.20 4.49
C LYS A 120 -14.26 30.86 5.79
N PRO A 121 -14.53 31.89 6.62
CA PRO A 121 -14.33 31.85 8.06
C PRO A 121 -15.56 31.36 8.83
N GLU A 122 -15.31 30.82 10.02
CA GLU A 122 -16.21 30.86 11.18
C GLU A 122 -17.70 30.67 10.87
N SER A 123 -18.08 29.53 10.31
CA SER A 123 -19.42 29.00 10.55
C SER A 123 -19.32 28.15 11.81
N ASP A 124 -19.74 28.70 12.96
CA ASP A 124 -20.09 27.89 14.12
C ASP A 124 -21.26 27.00 13.68
N LEU A 125 -20.92 25.82 13.15
CA LEU A 125 -21.90 24.80 12.78
C LEU A 125 -22.67 24.44 14.04
N ASP A 126 -24.00 24.57 13.99
CA ASP A 126 -24.85 24.33 15.13
C ASP A 126 -24.94 22.81 15.39
N ILE A 127 -24.16 22.36 16.38
CA ILE A 127 -24.09 20.95 16.80
C ILE A 127 -25.42 20.51 17.45
N SER A 128 -26.24 21.44 17.94
CA SER A 128 -27.53 21.11 18.59
C SER A 128 -28.55 20.46 17.64
N VAL A 129 -28.31 20.51 16.32
CA VAL A 129 -29.13 19.85 15.29
C VAL A 129 -28.90 18.34 15.23
N LEU A 130 -27.83 17.84 15.87
CA LEU A 130 -27.53 16.42 15.96
C LEU A 130 -28.32 15.78 17.11
N ASP A 131 -28.80 14.55 16.90
CA ASP A 131 -29.32 13.76 18.03
C ASP A 131 -28.18 13.27 18.94
N ALA A 132 -28.51 12.83 20.15
CA ALA A 132 -27.51 12.43 21.15
C ALA A 132 -26.56 11.29 20.69
N PHE A 133 -26.96 10.49 19.70
CA PHE A 133 -26.10 9.45 19.12
C PHE A 133 -25.24 10.00 17.99
N GLU A 134 -25.81 10.82 17.12
CA GLU A 134 -25.10 11.55 16.07
C GLU A 134 -24.04 12.48 16.66
N GLU A 135 -24.33 13.16 17.76
CA GLU A 135 -23.37 14.02 18.48
C GLU A 135 -22.18 13.20 19.00
N LYS A 136 -22.44 12.05 19.64
CA LYS A 136 -21.37 11.15 20.08
C LYS A 136 -20.52 10.65 18.91
N VAL A 137 -21.14 10.31 17.78
CA VAL A 137 -20.42 9.91 16.55
C VAL A 137 -19.63 11.10 16.00
N TYR A 138 -20.19 12.30 16.03
CA TYR A 138 -19.53 13.53 15.59
C TYR A 138 -18.26 13.81 16.40
N LEU A 139 -18.39 13.87 17.72
CA LEU A 139 -17.28 14.09 18.65
C LEU A 139 -16.19 13.00 18.51
N THR A 140 -16.59 11.74 18.32
CA THR A 140 -15.63 10.63 18.20
C THR A 140 -14.89 10.66 16.86
N ILE A 141 -15.59 10.86 15.75
CA ILE A 141 -15.03 10.74 14.40
C ILE A 141 -14.37 12.05 13.92
N PHE A 142 -15.01 13.19 14.14
CA PHE A 142 -14.62 14.47 13.56
C PHE A 142 -13.77 15.31 14.52
N GLU A 143 -14.18 15.44 15.78
CA GLU A 143 -13.39 16.19 16.79
C GLU A 143 -12.17 15.38 17.26
N ALA A 144 -12.42 14.18 17.80
CA ALA A 144 -11.36 13.30 18.33
C ALA A 144 -10.58 12.54 17.26
N CYS A 145 -10.92 12.73 15.97
CA CYS A 145 -10.27 12.13 14.81
C CYS A 145 -10.13 10.59 14.89
N ARG A 146 -11.09 9.89 15.51
CA ARG A 146 -11.04 8.42 15.64
C ARG A 146 -11.54 7.73 14.37
N SER A 147 -11.07 6.52 14.14
CA SER A 147 -11.55 5.72 13.00
C SER A 147 -12.97 5.22 13.23
N VAL A 148 -13.72 4.98 12.14
CA VAL A 148 -15.04 4.31 12.15
C VAL A 148 -15.01 2.98 12.92
N THR A 149 -13.89 2.27 12.89
CA THR A 149 -13.73 1.01 13.63
C THR A 149 -13.62 1.25 15.13
N CYS A 150 -12.91 2.30 15.55
CA CYS A 150 -12.75 2.70 16.95
C CYS A 150 -14.10 3.17 17.51
N ALA A 151 -14.79 4.06 16.79
CA ALA A 151 -16.12 4.54 17.18
C ALA A 151 -17.16 3.42 17.26
N ALA A 152 -17.14 2.46 16.33
CA ALA A 152 -18.02 1.29 16.37
C ALA A 152 -17.78 0.44 17.64
N CYS A 153 -16.52 0.29 18.04
CA CYS A 153 -16.15 -0.44 19.25
C CYS A 153 -16.54 0.31 20.53
N GLU A 154 -16.26 1.62 20.59
CA GLU A 154 -16.56 2.48 21.76
C GLU A 154 -18.05 2.68 21.98
N LEU A 155 -18.83 2.82 20.90
CA LEU A 155 -20.27 3.02 20.95
C LEU A 155 -21.07 1.71 20.92
N GLY A 156 -20.40 0.55 20.88
CA GLY A 156 -21.03 -0.77 20.92
C GLY A 156 -21.95 -1.08 19.72
N VAL A 157 -21.66 -0.53 18.54
CA VAL A 157 -22.49 -0.67 17.34
C VAL A 157 -21.68 -1.20 16.14
N SER A 158 -22.37 -1.63 15.08
CA SER A 158 -21.70 -2.05 13.86
C SER A 158 -21.11 -0.87 13.07
N LYS A 159 -20.04 -1.12 12.30
CA LYS A 159 -19.46 -0.11 11.39
C LYS A 159 -20.46 0.42 10.36
N TYR A 160 -21.45 -0.40 9.99
CA TYR A 160 -22.51 0.00 9.08
C TYR A 160 -23.36 1.13 9.68
N ILE A 161 -23.74 1.00 10.96
CA ILE A 161 -24.51 2.01 11.69
C ILE A 161 -23.71 3.32 11.80
N ILE A 162 -22.42 3.25 12.13
CA ILE A 162 -21.55 4.44 12.18
C ILE A 162 -21.48 5.13 10.81
N ASN A 163 -21.27 4.38 9.72
CA ASN A 163 -21.20 4.96 8.37
C ASN A 163 -22.52 5.61 7.93
N GLN A 164 -23.66 5.02 8.29
CA GLN A 164 -24.97 5.62 8.01
C GLN A 164 -25.16 6.93 8.80
N THR A 165 -24.69 6.95 10.04
CA THR A 165 -24.77 8.12 10.93
C THR A 165 -23.88 9.25 10.42
N ILE A 166 -22.66 8.96 9.98
CA ILE A 166 -21.76 9.92 9.31
C ILE A 166 -22.43 10.58 8.11
N ARG A 167 -23.15 9.82 7.27
CA ARG A 167 -23.87 10.38 6.11
C ARG A 167 -24.98 11.35 6.54
N LYS A 168 -25.71 11.04 7.61
CA LYS A 168 -26.76 11.92 8.17
C LYS A 168 -26.16 13.21 8.72
N ILE A 169 -25.09 13.12 9.51
CA ILE A 169 -24.35 14.26 10.04
C ILE A 169 -23.88 15.16 8.90
N MET A 170 -23.17 14.60 7.90
CA MET A 170 -22.68 15.36 6.75
C MET A 170 -23.81 16.04 5.98
N PHE A 171 -24.98 15.41 5.86
CA PHE A 171 -26.16 16.01 5.23
C PHE A 171 -26.70 17.19 6.05
N LYS A 172 -26.84 17.04 7.38
CA LYS A 172 -27.29 18.10 8.29
C LYS A 172 -26.33 19.29 8.26
N MET A 173 -25.03 19.04 8.33
CA MET A 173 -23.98 20.07 8.31
C MET A 173 -23.94 20.80 6.97
N LYS A 174 -24.06 20.06 5.85
CA LYS A 174 -24.16 20.68 4.51
C LYS A 174 -25.38 21.59 4.37
N LYS A 175 -26.51 21.25 5.01
CA LYS A 175 -27.73 22.07 4.99
C LYS A 175 -27.56 23.38 5.76
N GLN A 176 -26.73 23.43 6.80
CA GLN A 176 -26.45 24.67 7.54
C GLN A 176 -25.56 25.64 6.76
N LEU A 177 -24.77 25.13 5.81
CA LEU A 177 -23.88 25.91 4.95
C LEU A 177 -24.57 26.43 3.66
N GLN A 178 -25.86 26.14 3.47
CA GLN A 178 -26.68 26.58 2.34
C GLN A 178 -27.64 27.69 2.77
#